data_AF-T0J0V4-F1
#
_entry.id   AF-T0J0V4-F1
#
_cell.length_a   1.000
_cell.length_b   1.000
_cell.length_c   1.000
_cell.angle_alpha   90.00
_cell.angle_beta   90.00
_cell.angle_gamma   90.00
#
_symmetry.space_group_name_H-M   'P 1'
#
loop_
_entity.id
_entity.type
_entity.pdbx_description
1 polymer ?
#
loop_
_entity_poly.entity_id
_entity_poly.type
_entity_poly.pdbx_seq_one_letter_code
_entity_poly.pdbx_strand_id
1 'polypeptide(L)'
;MTVKELVRQQRGELYATGHQNLNMALPSGLIDEIDTLKKRYRLRSRDAVVARIIRKCMATVSPDDFVQRAADGDATLRRISPIVANELADYVQQVQRRFRNMPYGPVFEMIFAEIGSDLSNPAVQLELIQGGEQ
;
A
#
# COMPACT_ATOMS: atom_id res chain seq x y z
N MET A 1 21.10 -19.36 -17.23
CA MET A 1 20.27 -18.68 -16.22
C MET A 1 18.81 -18.97 -16.53
N THR A 2 18.09 -19.54 -15.58
CA THR A 2 16.66 -19.84 -15.67
C THR A 2 15.83 -18.60 -15.33
N VAL A 3 14.57 -18.55 -15.80
CA VAL A 3 13.62 -17.48 -15.43
C VAL A 3 13.49 -17.33 -13.90
N LYS A 4 13.55 -18.45 -13.18
CA LYS A 4 13.49 -18.48 -11.71
C LYS A 4 14.69 -17.80 -11.07
N GLU A 5 15.89 -18.01 -11.60
CA GLU A 5 17.12 -17.37 -11.11
C GLU A 5 17.13 -15.87 -11.42
N LEU A 6 16.68 -15.47 -12.61
CA LEU A 6 16.55 -14.06 -12.99
C LEU A 6 15.58 -13.30 -12.08
N VAL A 7 14.40 -13.88 -11.81
CA VAL A 7 13.42 -13.29 -10.88
C VAL A 7 13.98 -13.21 -9.46
N ARG A 8 14.73 -14.23 -9.01
CA ARG A 8 15.37 -14.21 -7.70
C ARG A 8 16.43 -13.12 -7.59
N GLN A 9 17.25 -12.93 -8.63
CA GLN A 9 18.26 -11.88 -8.69
C GLN A 9 17.61 -10.49 -8.66
N GLN A 10 16.62 -10.23 -9.50
CA GLN A 10 15.90 -8.95 -9.54
C GLN A 10 15.25 -8.62 -8.18
N ARG A 11 14.69 -9.62 -7.50
CA ARG A 11 14.16 -9.42 -6.13
C ARG A 11 15.25 -9.11 -5.13
N GLY A 12 16.41 -9.77 -5.24
CA GLY A 12 17.58 -9.49 -4.40
C GLY A 12 18.09 -8.06 -4.57
N GLU A 13 18.16 -7.58 -5.82
CA GLU A 13 18.54 -6.20 -6.14
C GLU A 13 17.54 -5.18 -5.59
N LEU A 14 16.23 -5.47 -5.69
CA LEU A 14 15.20 -4.63 -5.08
C LEU A 14 15.34 -4.56 -3.56
N TYR A 15 15.63 -5.68 -2.90
CA TYR A 15 15.87 -5.68 -1.45
C TYR A 15 17.13 -4.91 -1.06
N ALA A 16 18.21 -5.06 -1.83
CA ALA A 16 19.45 -4.32 -1.62
C ALA A 16 19.30 -2.80 -1.83
N THR A 17 18.31 -2.38 -2.65
CA THR A 17 18.03 -0.97 -2.96
C THR A 17 16.91 -0.38 -2.10
N GLY A 18 16.62 -0.98 -0.95
CA GLY A 18 15.69 -0.41 0.02
C GLY A 18 14.22 -0.69 -0.26
N HIS A 19 13.90 -1.89 -0.76
CA HIS A 19 12.54 -2.39 -0.86
C HIS A 19 12.30 -3.60 0.04
N GLN A 20 11.05 -3.79 0.45
CA GLN A 20 10.60 -4.92 1.25
C GLN A 20 9.40 -5.60 0.61
N ASN A 21 9.28 -6.90 0.87
CA ASN A 21 8.12 -7.68 0.46
C ASN A 21 7.07 -7.69 1.57
N LEU A 22 5.86 -7.24 1.26
CA LEU A 22 4.71 -7.36 2.15
C LEU A 22 3.95 -8.66 1.82
N ASN A 23 4.30 -9.76 2.49
CA ASN A 23 3.61 -11.03 2.30
C ASN A 23 2.27 -11.01 3.06
N MET A 24 1.17 -10.82 2.33
CA MET A 24 -0.16 -10.64 2.90
C MET A 24 -1.20 -11.58 2.26
N ALA A 25 -2.15 -12.03 3.07
CA ALA A 25 -3.35 -12.72 2.62
C ALA A 25 -4.49 -11.70 2.60
N LEU A 26 -5.15 -11.52 1.45
CA LEU A 26 -6.23 -10.56 1.26
C LEU A 26 -7.49 -11.26 0.75
N PRO A 27 -8.69 -10.71 1.03
CA PRO A 27 -9.92 -11.11 0.35
C PRO A 27 -9.76 -11.10 -1.17
N SER A 28 -10.30 -12.10 -1.84
CA SER A 28 -10.23 -12.19 -3.31
C SER A 28 -10.83 -10.96 -3.99
N GLY A 29 -11.95 -10.44 -3.46
CA GLY A 29 -12.58 -9.21 -3.95
C GLY A 29 -11.67 -7.99 -3.88
N LEU A 30 -10.88 -7.84 -2.80
CA LEU A 30 -9.92 -6.75 -2.68
C LEU A 30 -8.79 -6.86 -3.73
N ILE A 31 -8.36 -8.08 -4.07
CA ILE A 31 -7.37 -8.29 -5.14
C ILE A 31 -7.96 -7.91 -6.51
N ASP A 32 -9.24 -8.21 -6.75
CA ASP A 32 -9.94 -7.83 -7.98
C ASP A 32 -10.09 -6.30 -8.08
N GLU A 33 -10.30 -5.62 -6.95
CA GLU A 33 -10.28 -4.16 -6.87
C GLU A 33 -8.89 -3.58 -7.17
N ILE A 34 -7.82 -4.17 -6.62
CA ILE A 34 -6.44 -3.80 -6.96
C ILE A 34 -6.20 -3.93 -8.47
N ASP A 35 -6.67 -4.99 -9.10
CA ASP A 35 -6.54 -5.19 -10.56
C ASP A 35 -7.36 -4.18 -11.36
N THR A 36 -8.52 -3.79 -10.85
CA THR A 36 -9.35 -2.74 -11.44
C THR A 36 -8.64 -1.38 -11.37
N LEU A 37 -8.08 -1.02 -10.22
CA LEU A 37 -7.30 0.19 -10.02
C LEU A 37 -6.05 0.22 -10.90
N LYS A 38 -5.37 -0.93 -11.03
CA LYS A 38 -4.24 -1.08 -11.95
C LYS A 38 -4.61 -0.66 -13.37
N LYS A 39 -5.74 -1.15 -13.89
CA LYS A 39 -6.24 -0.82 -15.23
C LYS A 39 -6.65 0.65 -15.32
N ARG A 40 -7.45 1.12 -14.36
CA ARG A 40 -7.98 2.50 -14.30
C ARG A 40 -6.86 3.55 -14.33
N TYR A 41 -5.82 3.36 -13.52
CA TYR A 41 -4.69 4.29 -13.41
C TYR A 41 -3.49 3.92 -14.28
N ARG A 42 -3.64 2.94 -15.18
CA ARG A 42 -2.59 2.46 -16.11
C ARG A 42 -1.27 2.12 -15.42
N LEU A 43 -1.35 1.47 -14.25
CA LEU A 43 -0.19 1.09 -13.46
C LEU A 43 0.41 -0.24 -13.97
N ARG A 44 1.75 -0.35 -13.92
CA ARG A 44 2.49 -1.48 -14.52
C ARG A 44 2.27 -2.80 -13.77
N SER A 45 2.10 -2.77 -12.45
CA SER A 45 2.02 -3.96 -11.60
C SER A 45 1.07 -3.75 -10.41
N ARG A 46 0.69 -4.84 -9.74
CA ARG A 46 -0.04 -4.78 -8.46
C ARG A 46 0.81 -4.09 -7.39
N ASP A 47 2.12 -4.32 -7.39
CA ASP A 47 3.09 -3.66 -6.50
C ASP A 47 3.00 -2.14 -6.61
N ALA A 48 2.88 -1.60 -7.83
CA ALA A 48 2.71 -0.17 -8.05
C ALA A 48 1.38 0.37 -7.52
N VAL A 49 0.30 -0.43 -7.58
CA VAL A 49 -1.01 -0.07 -7.02
C VAL A 49 -0.94 -0.03 -5.49
N VAL A 50 -0.42 -1.11 -4.89
CA VAL A 50 -0.23 -1.23 -3.43
C VAL A 50 0.64 -0.11 -2.90
N ALA A 51 1.78 0.16 -3.53
CA ALA A 51 2.65 1.27 -3.16
C ALA A 51 1.95 2.63 -3.25
N ARG A 52 1.11 2.85 -4.28
CA ARG A 52 0.36 4.10 -4.44
C ARG A 52 -0.73 4.28 -3.38
N ILE A 53 -1.43 3.20 -3.02
CA ILE A 53 -2.42 3.18 -1.93
C ILE A 53 -1.74 3.54 -0.61
N ILE A 54 -0.66 2.83 -0.25
CA ILE A 54 0.06 3.07 1.01
C ILE A 54 0.61 4.49 1.04
N ARG A 55 1.21 4.97 -0.05
CA ARG A 55 1.73 6.35 -0.12
C ARG A 55 0.64 7.40 0.06
N LYS A 56 -0.52 7.24 -0.59
CA LYS A 56 -1.63 8.19 -0.43
C LYS A 56 -2.12 8.18 1.02
N CYS A 57 -2.22 7.01 1.63
CA CYS A 57 -2.62 6.89 3.03
C CYS A 57 -1.63 7.55 3.97
N MET A 58 -0.33 7.26 3.81
CA MET A 58 0.75 7.89 4.57
C MET A 58 0.75 9.42 4.48
N ALA A 59 0.34 9.98 3.34
CA ALA A 59 0.25 11.43 3.15
C ALA A 59 -1.01 12.07 3.77
N THR A 60 -1.99 11.28 4.19
CA THR A 60 -3.32 11.78 4.60
C THR A 60 -3.80 11.28 5.96
N VAL A 61 -3.22 10.21 6.49
CA VAL A 61 -3.65 9.53 7.72
C VAL A 61 -2.42 9.24 8.59
N SER A 62 -2.47 9.59 9.87
CA SER A 62 -1.45 9.18 10.82
C SER A 62 -1.62 7.70 11.20
N PRO A 63 -0.53 6.93 11.43
CA PRO A 63 -0.64 5.57 11.96
C PRO A 63 -1.47 5.46 13.25
N ASP A 64 -1.50 6.53 14.05
CA ASP A 64 -2.23 6.60 15.31
C ASP A 64 -3.73 6.89 15.15
N ASP A 65 -4.19 7.25 13.96
CA ASP A 65 -5.61 7.56 13.71
C ASP A 65 -6.41 6.32 13.30
N PHE A 66 -5.73 5.19 13.04
CA PHE A 66 -6.42 3.96 12.66
C PHE A 66 -7.28 3.41 13.80
N VAL A 67 -8.47 2.95 13.42
CA VAL A 67 -9.38 2.20 14.29
C VAL A 67 -9.55 0.80 13.70
N GLN A 68 -9.41 -0.21 14.55
CA GLN A 68 -9.58 -1.60 14.13
C GLN A 68 -11.02 -1.83 13.65
N ARG A 69 -11.17 -2.27 12.40
CA ARG A 69 -12.46 -2.69 11.85
C ARG A 69 -12.63 -4.19 12.00
N ALA A 70 -13.87 -4.66 12.19
CA ALA A 70 -14.16 -6.08 12.23
C ALA A 70 -13.89 -6.69 10.84
N ALA A 71 -13.14 -7.79 10.80
CA ALA A 71 -12.92 -8.53 9.56
C ALA A 71 -14.19 -9.31 9.21
N ASP A 72 -14.58 -9.27 7.93
CA ASP A 72 -15.72 -10.04 7.44
C ASP A 72 -15.29 -11.52 7.31
N GLY A 73 -15.91 -12.39 8.11
CA GLY A 73 -15.41 -13.74 8.37
C GLY A 73 -15.56 -14.76 7.23
N ASP A 74 -16.28 -14.41 6.16
CA ASP A 74 -16.65 -15.33 5.07
C ASP A 74 -15.85 -15.09 3.76
N ALA A 75 -14.81 -14.25 3.81
CA ALA A 75 -14.01 -13.94 2.63
C ALA A 75 -12.98 -15.03 2.29
N THR A 76 -13.00 -15.52 1.05
CA THR A 76 -11.90 -16.37 0.53
C THR A 76 -10.61 -15.57 0.38
N LEU A 77 -9.61 -15.92 1.17
CA LEU A 77 -8.30 -15.25 1.18
C LEU A 77 -7.34 -15.81 0.11
N ARG A 78 -6.59 -14.92 -0.54
CA ARG A 78 -5.48 -15.26 -1.44
C ARG A 78 -4.23 -14.50 -1.06
N ARG A 79 -3.07 -15.15 -1.21
CA ARG A 79 -1.78 -14.53 -0.88
C ARG A 79 -1.26 -13.69 -2.03
N ILE A 80 -0.78 -12.49 -1.71
CA ILE A 80 0.03 -11.65 -2.59
C ILE A 80 1.28 -11.18 -1.85
N SER A 81 2.31 -10.86 -2.62
CA SER A 81 3.63 -10.49 -2.10
C SER A 81 4.18 -9.25 -2.82
N PRO A 82 3.49 -8.10 -2.78
CA PRO A 82 3.99 -6.88 -3.40
C PRO A 82 5.32 -6.44 -2.80
N ILE A 83 6.19 -5.91 -3.66
CA ILE A 83 7.46 -5.30 -3.27
C ILE A 83 7.27 -3.78 -3.25
N VAL A 84 7.52 -3.15 -2.10
CA VAL A 84 7.36 -1.71 -1.89
C VAL A 84 8.62 -1.11 -1.28
N ALA A 85 8.82 0.21 -1.41
CA ALA A 85 9.94 0.89 -0.77
C ALA A 85 9.87 0.76 0.77
N ASN A 86 11.02 0.74 1.44
CA ASN A 86 11.13 0.55 2.89
C ASN A 86 10.28 1.56 3.67
N GLU A 87 10.29 2.83 3.29
CA GLU A 87 9.45 3.87 3.92
C GLU A 87 7.97 3.49 3.97
N LEU A 88 7.44 2.92 2.89
CA LEU A 88 6.05 2.47 2.82
C LEU A 88 5.82 1.23 3.70
N ALA A 89 6.78 0.31 3.73
CA ALA A 89 6.72 -0.86 4.60
C ALA A 89 6.78 -0.46 6.09
N ASP A 90 7.62 0.52 6.43
CA ASP A 90 7.78 1.04 7.79
C ASP A 90 6.50 1.75 8.26
N TYR A 91 5.81 2.48 7.38
CA TYR A 91 4.48 3.02 7.67
C TYR A 91 3.47 1.91 7.99
N VAL A 92 3.41 0.86 7.17
CA VAL A 92 2.52 -0.30 7.42
C VAL A 92 2.87 -0.99 8.75
N GLN A 93 4.16 -1.11 9.09
CA GLN A 93 4.61 -1.68 10.37
C GLN A 93 4.20 -0.81 11.58
N GLN A 94 4.21 0.52 11.45
CA GLN A 94 3.73 1.41 12.51
C GLN A 94 2.24 1.19 12.79
N VAL A 95 1.41 1.11 11.75
CA VAL A 95 -0.02 0.76 11.89
C VAL A 95 -0.18 -0.63 12.53
N GLN A 96 0.59 -1.62 12.07
CA GLN A 96 0.56 -2.99 12.62
C GLN A 96 0.85 -3.04 14.13
N ARG A 97 1.83 -2.28 14.62
CA ARG A 97 2.23 -2.26 16.03
C ARG A 97 1.11 -1.78 16.95
N ARG A 98 0.25 -0.88 16.47
CA ARG A 98 -0.94 -0.41 17.19
C ARG A 98 -1.94 -1.54 17.50
N PHE A 99 -1.99 -2.55 16.64
CA PHE A 99 -2.97 -3.65 16.72
C PHE A 99 -2.34 -4.98 17.12
N ARG A 100 -1.42 -4.96 18.10
CA ARG A 100 -0.77 -6.17 18.67
C ARG A 100 -0.12 -7.06 17.59
N ASN A 101 0.56 -6.45 16.63
CA ASN A 101 1.24 -7.15 15.53
C ASN A 101 0.30 -7.99 14.64
N MET A 102 -0.89 -7.45 14.36
CA MET A 102 -1.83 -7.98 13.38
C MET A 102 -1.16 -8.30 12.03
N PRO A 103 -1.56 -9.36 11.30
CA PRO A 103 -0.97 -9.66 10.00
C PRO A 103 -1.10 -8.51 8.99
N TYR A 104 -0.19 -8.41 8.02
CA TYR A 104 -0.18 -7.34 7.03
C TYR A 104 -1.46 -7.25 6.18
N GLY A 105 -2.17 -8.36 5.97
CA GLY A 105 -3.41 -8.39 5.18
C GLY A 105 -4.49 -7.48 5.76
N PRO A 106 -4.98 -7.77 6.98
CA PRO A 106 -5.94 -6.90 7.67
C PRO A 106 -5.46 -5.45 7.86
N VAL A 107 -4.16 -5.23 8.06
CA VAL A 107 -3.60 -3.86 8.12
C VAL A 107 -3.77 -3.15 6.78
N PHE A 108 -3.44 -3.83 5.68
CA PHE A 108 -3.62 -3.28 4.34
C PHE A 108 -5.10 -3.08 3.98
N GLU A 109 -6.00 -3.95 4.45
CA GLU A 109 -7.45 -3.77 4.29
C GLU A 109 -7.93 -2.48 4.95
N MET A 110 -7.46 -2.18 6.18
CA MET A 110 -7.77 -0.90 6.83
C MET A 110 -7.21 0.29 6.04
N ILE A 111 -5.95 0.22 5.62
CA ILE A 111 -5.33 1.26 4.77
C ILE A 111 -6.15 1.47 3.49
N PHE A 112 -6.57 0.39 2.85
CA PHE A 112 -7.37 0.45 1.63
C PHE A 112 -8.73 1.08 1.91
N ALA A 113 -9.38 0.76 3.03
CA ALA A 113 -10.67 1.29 3.39
C ALA A 113 -10.65 2.80 3.71
N GLU A 114 -9.52 3.35 4.17
CA GLU A 114 -9.33 4.80 4.34
C GLU A 114 -9.20 5.54 3.00
N ILE A 115 -8.59 4.91 1.99
CA ILE A 115 -8.33 5.55 0.69
C ILE A 115 -9.45 5.29 -0.33
N GLY A 116 -10.06 4.12 -0.27
CA GLY A 116 -11.02 3.63 -1.24
C GLY A 116 -10.44 3.51 -2.66
N SER A 117 -11.31 3.72 -3.64
CA SER A 117 -10.99 3.46 -5.06
C SER A 117 -10.42 4.67 -5.82
N ASP A 118 -10.20 5.80 -5.13
CA ASP A 118 -9.60 6.98 -5.74
C ASP A 118 -8.11 7.10 -5.38
N LEU A 119 -7.25 6.89 -6.37
CA LEU A 119 -5.80 7.07 -6.29
C LEU A 119 -5.32 8.38 -6.94
N SER A 120 -6.22 9.33 -7.21
CA SER A 120 -5.85 10.67 -7.62
C SER A 120 -4.97 11.33 -6.54
N ASN A 121 -4.07 12.23 -6.97
CA ASN A 121 -3.22 12.95 -6.03
C ASN A 121 -4.11 13.83 -5.14
N PRO A 122 -3.81 13.95 -3.83
CA PRO A 122 -4.49 14.95 -3.01
C PRO A 122 -4.30 16.32 -3.65
N ALA A 123 -5.35 17.15 -3.62
CA ALA A 123 -5.26 18.52 -4.12
C ALA A 123 -4.12 19.21 -3.38
N VAL A 124 -3.09 19.64 -4.11
CA VAL A 124 -2.04 20.49 -3.55
C VAL A 124 -2.72 21.82 -3.23
N GLN A 125 -3.00 22.08 -1.96
CA GLN A 125 -3.27 23.44 -1.53
C GLN A 125 -1.96 24.22 -1.70
N LEU A 126 -1.86 24.98 -2.78
CA LEU A 126 -0.81 25.97 -2.93
C LEU A 126 -1.04 26.98 -1.80
N GLU A 127 -0.12 27.06 -0.84
CA GLU A 127 -0.11 28.14 0.13
C GLU A 127 -0.10 29.46 -0.67
N LEU A 128 -1.16 30.26 -0.52
CA LEU A 128 -1.19 31.61 -1.04
C LEU A 128 -0.02 32.36 -0.41
N ILE A 129 1.03 32.59 -1.20
CA ILE A 129 2.11 33.50 -0.84
C ILE A 129 1.42 34.86 -0.62
N GLN A 130 1.18 35.23 0.64
CA GLN A 130 0.91 36.61 1.03
C GLN A 130 2.21 37.38 0.87
N GLY A 131 2.51 37.75 -0.37
CA GLY A 131 3.67 38.51 -0.74
C GLY A 131 3.26 39.57 -1.75
N GLY A 132 2.83 40.71 -1.25
CA GLY A 132 2.70 41.92 -2.06
C GLY A 132 1.57 42.81 -1.62
N GLU A 133 1.84 43.70 -0.68
CA GLU A 133 1.51 45.12 -0.83
C GLU A 133 2.46 45.94 0.05
N GLN A 134 3.07 46.94 -0.58
CA GLN A 134 4.02 47.91 -0.04
C GLN A 134 3.31 48.97 0.79
#